data_AF-A0A202DXN5-F1
#
_entry.id   AF-A0A202DXN5-F1
#
_cell.length_a   1.000
_cell.length_b   1.000
_cell.length_c   1.000
_cell.angle_alpha   90.00
_cell.angle_beta   90.00
_cell.angle_gamma   90.00
#
_symmetry.space_group_name_H-M   'P 1'
#
loop_
_entity.id
_entity.type
_entity.pdbx_description
1 polymer ?
#
loop_
_entity_poly.entity_id
_entity_poly.type
_entity_poly.pdbx_seq_one_letter_code
_entity_poly.pdbx_strand_id
1 'polypeptide(L)'
;MFCYQCEQHKAGYCDSDKGICGKDETTAALQDLLLYSSRGIASYLVAAREVGVKNRKAERFVIEALFTTVTNVNFDANDVHRQINESIEVREALKAEYVAAGGTKTFSGPATWSPAGDVASLVSQNQFVGISDRTGEKGQDFVGLQELLTYGLKGTAAYAEHAAILGYEDDQIYADLVDGVEFLNNNDATVEELTGWSLKCGDVNLRVMALLDQAHTDTYGKQVPTAVPITAVEGKAILVSGHDMKDLQLLLEQTEGKGVNIYTHGEMITAHAYPELKKYDHLIGNYGGAWQRQAIEFAQFPGAILMTTNCIQEPKVSYVERIFTTGLVAWPNVTHIGDDKDFTPVIESALASEGFTATEEEKTIMIGFGHDAVLGVADTVVGAIKSGDLRHFFLVGGCDGAKAGRNYYTEMAEQIPDDCVILTLACGKYRFNKLEFGDIGGIPRLLDMGQCNDAYSAIKVASTLAEVFECGVNDLPLSMILSWYEQKAVAILLTLLNLGIKDIRLGPSLPAFVTEPVLN
;
A
#
# COMPACT_ATOMS: atom_id res chain seq x y z
N MET A 1 -7.58 -15.53 17.74
CA MET A 1 -6.56 -15.09 16.74
C MET A 1 -5.56 -14.12 17.37
N PHE A 2 -4.33 -14.04 16.87
CA PHE A 2 -3.35 -13.00 17.25
C PHE A 2 -2.92 -12.20 16.02
N CYS A 3 -3.03 -10.87 16.05
CA CYS A 3 -2.55 -10.00 14.96
C CYS A 3 -2.17 -8.61 15.47
N TYR A 4 -1.01 -8.10 15.05
CA TYR A 4 -0.51 -6.77 15.40
C TYR A 4 0.10 -5.98 14.22
N GLN A 5 -0.19 -6.39 12.98
CA GLN A 5 0.50 -5.85 11.79
C GLN A 5 0.16 -4.40 11.44
N CYS A 6 -0.86 -3.80 12.05
CA CYS A 6 -1.28 -2.43 11.80
C CYS A 6 -1.36 -1.61 13.08
N GLU A 7 -1.27 -0.29 12.95
CA GLU A 7 -1.24 0.67 14.05
C GLU A 7 -2.48 0.63 14.96
N GLN A 8 -3.62 0.18 14.42
CA GLN A 8 -4.91 0.17 15.13
C GLN A 8 -5.15 -1.11 15.93
N HIS A 9 -4.32 -1.36 16.92
CA HIS A 9 -4.56 -2.37 17.96
C HIS A 9 -4.99 -1.72 19.28
N LYS A 10 -5.84 -2.38 20.09
CA LYS A 10 -6.33 -1.79 21.35
C LYS A 10 -5.27 -1.79 22.47
N ALA A 11 -4.40 -2.80 22.49
CA ALA A 11 -3.45 -3.03 23.59
C ALA A 11 -2.07 -3.56 23.12
N GLY A 12 -1.61 -3.13 21.94
CA GLY A 12 -0.40 -3.66 21.29
C GLY A 12 -0.67 -4.81 20.33
N TYR A 13 -1.82 -5.46 20.43
CA TYR A 13 -2.23 -6.54 19.54
C TYR A 13 -3.77 -6.68 19.52
N CYS A 14 -4.28 -7.50 18.60
CA CYS A 14 -5.64 -8.02 18.61
C CYS A 14 -5.58 -9.50 19.02
N ASP A 15 -6.10 -9.80 20.20
CA ASP A 15 -6.35 -11.15 20.71
C ASP A 15 -7.82 -11.29 21.06
N SER A 16 -8.64 -11.43 20.02
CA SER A 16 -10.10 -11.48 20.08
C SER A 16 -10.66 -12.12 18.82
N ASP A 17 -11.92 -12.56 18.84
CA ASP A 17 -12.58 -13.22 17.70
C ASP A 17 -12.66 -12.33 16.44
N LYS A 18 -12.55 -11.00 16.60
CA LYS A 18 -12.54 -10.01 15.51
C LYS A 18 -11.58 -8.88 15.84
N GLY A 19 -10.68 -8.55 14.91
CA GLY A 19 -9.76 -7.41 15.02
C GLY A 19 -10.47 -6.06 14.82
N ILE A 20 -9.80 -4.94 15.14
CA ILE A 20 -10.41 -3.59 14.97
C ILE A 20 -10.78 -3.32 13.51
N CYS A 21 -9.98 -3.80 12.57
CA CYS A 21 -10.23 -3.69 11.14
C CYS A 21 -11.44 -4.50 10.64
N GLY A 22 -11.98 -5.39 11.47
CA GLY A 22 -13.10 -6.25 11.12
C GLY A 22 -12.70 -7.65 10.66
N LYS A 23 -11.40 -7.97 10.59
CA LYS A 23 -10.93 -9.33 10.25
C LYS A 23 -11.28 -10.29 11.39
N ASP A 24 -12.01 -11.34 11.07
CA ASP A 24 -12.37 -12.40 12.03
C ASP A 24 -11.25 -13.43 12.21
N GLU A 25 -11.39 -14.28 13.23
CA GLU A 25 -10.42 -15.30 13.57
C GLU A 25 -10.17 -16.31 12.44
N THR A 26 -11.23 -16.74 11.74
CA THR A 26 -11.11 -17.69 10.63
C THR A 26 -10.26 -17.10 9.51
N THR A 27 -10.58 -15.89 9.08
CA THR A 27 -9.84 -15.18 8.04
C THR A 27 -8.41 -14.91 8.47
N ALA A 28 -8.17 -14.51 9.72
CA ALA A 28 -6.82 -14.33 10.26
C ALA A 28 -6.00 -15.61 10.19
N ALA A 29 -6.55 -16.74 10.64
CA ALA A 29 -5.88 -18.03 10.60
C ALA A 29 -5.58 -18.50 9.17
N LEU A 30 -6.50 -18.29 8.23
CA LEU A 30 -6.27 -18.64 6.83
C LEU A 30 -5.20 -17.74 6.18
N GLN A 31 -5.14 -16.45 6.52
CA GLN A 31 -4.07 -15.58 6.03
C GLN A 31 -2.69 -16.00 6.55
N ASP A 32 -2.58 -16.43 7.81
CA ASP A 32 -1.34 -16.98 8.37
C ASP A 32 -0.90 -18.25 7.60
N LEU A 33 -1.84 -19.14 7.28
CA LEU A 33 -1.57 -20.35 6.49
C LEU A 33 -1.24 -20.07 5.01
N LEU A 34 -1.84 -19.04 4.42
CA LEU A 34 -1.48 -18.58 3.07
C LEU A 34 -0.03 -18.07 3.03
N LEU A 35 0.40 -17.30 4.04
CA LEU A 35 1.80 -16.89 4.17
C LEU A 35 2.71 -18.10 4.38
N TYR A 36 2.32 -19.03 5.26
CA TYR A 36 3.10 -20.22 5.55
C TYR A 36 3.31 -21.08 4.29
N SER A 37 2.25 -21.37 3.54
CA SER A 37 2.33 -22.13 2.29
C SER A 37 3.18 -21.42 1.22
N SER A 38 3.09 -20.09 1.13
CA SER A 38 3.92 -19.27 0.23
C SER A 38 5.41 -19.34 0.55
N ARG A 39 5.80 -19.47 1.83
CA ARG A 39 7.19 -19.75 2.22
C ARG A 39 7.70 -21.10 1.71
N GLY A 40 6.80 -22.06 1.52
CA GLY A 40 7.09 -23.35 0.91
C GLY A 40 7.38 -23.24 -0.59
N ILE A 41 6.63 -22.40 -1.30
CA ILE A 41 6.91 -22.07 -2.71
C ILE A 41 8.26 -21.36 -2.82
N ALA A 42 8.53 -20.38 -1.94
CA ALA A 42 9.80 -19.65 -1.94
C ALA A 42 11.01 -20.59 -1.78
N SER A 43 10.91 -21.59 -0.89
CA SER A 43 11.96 -22.62 -0.71
C SER A 43 12.29 -23.36 -2.02
N TYR A 44 11.26 -23.73 -2.79
CA TYR A 44 11.47 -24.36 -4.09
C TYR A 44 11.96 -23.35 -5.13
N LEU A 45 11.51 -22.10 -5.14
CA LEU A 45 11.98 -21.07 -6.08
C LEU A 45 13.48 -20.76 -5.91
N VAL A 46 13.97 -20.67 -4.67
CA VAL A 46 15.41 -20.52 -4.40
C VAL A 46 16.19 -21.71 -4.97
N ALA A 47 15.77 -22.94 -4.65
CA ALA A 47 16.47 -24.13 -5.14
C ALA A 47 16.33 -24.35 -6.66
N ALA A 48 15.19 -23.97 -7.24
CA ALA A 48 14.93 -24.02 -8.68
C ALA A 48 15.90 -23.13 -9.47
N ARG A 49 16.21 -21.94 -8.95
CA ARG A 49 17.21 -21.05 -9.54
C ARG A 49 18.59 -21.70 -9.62
N GLU A 50 19.00 -22.49 -8.62
CA GLU A 50 20.31 -23.19 -8.61
C GLU A 50 20.44 -24.23 -9.75
N VAL A 51 19.31 -24.79 -10.21
CA VAL A 51 19.25 -25.75 -11.33
C VAL A 51 18.74 -25.11 -12.63
N GLY A 52 18.69 -23.78 -12.69
CA GLY A 52 18.34 -23.03 -13.90
C GLY A 52 16.85 -23.00 -14.24
N VAL A 53 15.96 -23.36 -13.32
CA VAL A 53 14.51 -23.25 -13.50
C VAL A 53 14.04 -21.88 -13.04
N LYS A 54 13.36 -21.16 -13.94
CA LYS A 54 12.64 -19.92 -13.64
C LYS A 54 11.14 -20.18 -13.76
N ASN A 55 10.36 -19.71 -12.80
CA ASN A 55 8.91 -19.90 -12.81
C ASN A 55 8.21 -18.62 -12.35
N ARG A 56 7.91 -17.73 -13.30
CA ARG A 56 7.27 -16.45 -13.01
C ARG A 56 5.90 -16.60 -12.37
N LYS A 57 5.13 -17.64 -12.73
CA LYS A 57 3.83 -17.91 -12.10
C LYS A 57 3.98 -18.12 -10.58
N ALA A 58 4.95 -18.92 -10.17
CA ALA A 58 5.22 -19.15 -8.75
C ALA A 58 5.77 -17.90 -8.04
N GLU A 59 6.62 -17.11 -8.70
CA GLU A 59 7.09 -15.82 -8.18
C GLU A 59 5.94 -14.83 -7.96
N ARG A 60 5.05 -14.68 -8.95
CA ARG A 60 3.83 -13.86 -8.90
C ARG A 60 2.91 -14.29 -7.76
N PHE A 61 2.67 -15.60 -7.62
CA PHE A 61 1.84 -16.13 -6.55
C PHE A 61 2.37 -15.73 -5.15
N VAL A 62 3.69 -15.76 -4.93
CA VAL A 62 4.27 -15.34 -3.64
C VAL A 62 4.01 -13.84 -3.38
N ILE A 63 4.13 -12.99 -4.40
CA ILE A 63 3.83 -11.55 -4.29
C ILE A 63 2.34 -11.31 -4.00
N GLU A 64 1.46 -11.96 -4.74
CA GLU A 64 0.01 -11.84 -4.58
C GLU A 64 -0.42 -12.34 -3.19
N ALA A 65 0.12 -13.46 -2.71
CA ALA A 65 -0.15 -13.97 -1.37
C ALA A 65 0.30 -13.01 -0.26
N LEU A 66 1.46 -12.36 -0.42
CA LEU A 66 1.91 -11.32 0.50
C LEU A 66 0.92 -10.15 0.52
N PHE A 67 0.50 -9.66 -0.65
CA PHE A 67 -0.40 -8.51 -0.76
C PHE A 67 -1.82 -8.83 -0.29
N THR A 68 -2.38 -10.00 -0.61
CA THR A 68 -3.70 -10.47 -0.11
C THR A 68 -3.82 -10.35 1.41
N THR A 69 -2.71 -10.51 2.14
CA THR A 69 -2.67 -10.48 3.61
C THR A 69 -2.28 -9.11 4.20
N VAL A 70 -2.16 -8.06 3.38
CA VAL A 70 -2.06 -6.67 3.83
C VAL A 70 -3.37 -6.24 4.50
N THR A 71 -3.26 -5.35 5.49
CA THR A 71 -4.41 -4.83 6.22
C THR A 71 -5.41 -4.19 5.27
N ASN A 72 -6.66 -4.60 5.41
CA ASN A 72 -7.81 -4.12 4.65
C ASN A 72 -7.78 -4.48 3.16
N VAL A 73 -7.13 -5.59 2.75
CA VAL A 73 -7.20 -6.13 1.38
C VAL A 73 -8.33 -7.16 1.26
N ASN A 74 -8.17 -8.33 1.87
CA ASN A 74 -9.09 -9.46 1.68
C ASN A 74 -9.67 -9.95 3.01
N PHE A 75 -10.99 -9.97 3.12
CA PHE A 75 -11.75 -10.46 4.27
C PHE A 75 -12.60 -11.69 3.95
N ASP A 76 -12.50 -12.23 2.73
CA ASP A 76 -13.27 -13.40 2.31
C ASP A 76 -12.51 -14.70 2.59
N ALA A 77 -12.89 -15.38 3.68
CA ALA A 77 -12.30 -16.64 4.07
C ALA A 77 -12.38 -17.72 2.98
N ASN A 78 -13.41 -17.73 2.13
CA ASN A 78 -13.52 -18.71 1.04
C ASN A 78 -12.50 -18.42 -0.06
N ASP A 79 -12.28 -17.14 -0.37
CA ASP A 79 -11.26 -16.76 -1.35
C ASP A 79 -9.85 -17.05 -0.83
N VAL A 80 -9.54 -16.74 0.44
CA VAL A 80 -8.24 -17.08 1.04
C VAL A 80 -8.04 -18.60 1.07
N HIS A 81 -9.08 -19.39 1.37
CA HIS A 81 -9.02 -20.84 1.32
C HIS A 81 -8.75 -21.36 -0.11
N ARG A 82 -9.37 -20.78 -1.14
CA ARG A 82 -9.07 -21.07 -2.54
C ARG A 82 -7.60 -20.81 -2.86
N GLN A 83 -7.06 -19.65 -2.46
CA GLN A 83 -5.65 -19.30 -2.65
C GLN A 83 -4.70 -20.27 -1.94
N ILE A 84 -5.03 -20.75 -0.73
CA ILE A 84 -4.23 -21.79 -0.05
C ILE A 84 -4.15 -23.06 -0.89
N ASN A 85 -5.26 -23.52 -1.48
CA ASN A 85 -5.24 -24.71 -2.33
C ASN A 85 -4.43 -24.48 -3.61
N GLU A 86 -4.58 -23.31 -4.24
CA GLU A 86 -3.79 -22.90 -5.40
C GLU A 86 -2.28 -22.87 -5.09
N SER A 87 -1.89 -22.43 -3.89
CA SER A 87 -0.48 -22.44 -3.46
C SER A 87 0.15 -23.83 -3.54
N ILE A 88 -0.63 -24.87 -3.24
CA ILE A 88 -0.15 -26.26 -3.28
C ILE A 88 -0.01 -26.74 -4.72
N GLU A 89 -0.95 -26.38 -5.59
CA GLU A 89 -0.86 -26.69 -7.02
C GLU A 89 0.37 -26.03 -7.65
N VAL A 90 0.59 -24.74 -7.35
CA VAL A 90 1.77 -23.98 -7.80
C VAL A 90 3.06 -24.62 -7.27
N ARG A 91 3.10 -24.98 -5.98
CA ARG A 91 4.27 -25.61 -5.37
C ARG A 91 4.60 -26.97 -6.01
N GLU A 92 3.61 -27.84 -6.18
CA GLU A 92 3.87 -29.19 -6.74
C GLU A 92 4.24 -29.11 -8.23
N ALA A 93 3.68 -28.16 -8.99
CA ALA A 93 4.11 -27.90 -10.37
C ALA A 93 5.58 -27.44 -10.43
N LEU A 94 5.95 -26.45 -9.61
CA LEU A 94 7.33 -25.96 -9.51
C LEU A 94 8.30 -27.06 -9.06
N LYS A 95 7.90 -27.88 -8.09
CA LYS A 95 8.70 -29.02 -7.63
C LYS A 95 8.92 -30.06 -8.73
N ALA A 96 7.92 -30.33 -9.56
CA ALA A 96 8.07 -31.23 -10.69
C ALA A 96 9.11 -30.69 -11.70
N GLU A 97 9.06 -29.38 -12.02
CA GLU A 97 10.07 -28.72 -12.85
C GLU A 97 11.46 -28.78 -12.22
N TYR A 98 11.58 -28.50 -10.92
CA TYR A 98 12.82 -28.60 -10.15
C TYR A 98 13.45 -29.99 -10.23
N VAL A 99 12.67 -31.04 -10.01
CA VAL A 99 13.15 -32.43 -10.08
C VAL A 99 13.53 -32.81 -11.52
N ALA A 100 12.74 -32.39 -12.51
CA ALA A 100 13.05 -32.65 -13.92
C ALA A 100 14.36 -31.99 -14.36
N ALA A 101 14.71 -30.83 -13.79
CA ALA A 101 15.98 -30.14 -14.01
C ALA A 101 17.16 -30.73 -13.23
N GLY A 102 16.97 -31.83 -12.49
CA GLY A 102 18.02 -32.50 -11.73
C GLY A 102 18.16 -32.05 -10.27
N GLY A 103 17.17 -31.33 -9.74
CA GLY A 103 17.11 -30.93 -8.35
C GLY A 103 17.00 -32.11 -7.37
N THR A 104 17.82 -32.12 -6.32
CA THR A 104 17.88 -33.22 -5.34
C THR A 104 17.70 -32.78 -3.88
N LYS A 105 17.54 -31.49 -3.60
CA LYS A 105 17.40 -30.96 -2.23
C LYS A 105 16.10 -31.48 -1.63
N THR A 106 16.18 -32.01 -0.41
CA THR A 106 15.02 -32.39 0.39
C THR A 106 14.63 -31.25 1.31
N PHE A 107 13.33 -31.00 1.43
CA PHE A 107 12.80 -29.90 2.26
C PHE A 107 11.99 -30.44 3.44
N SER A 108 11.69 -29.54 4.38
CA SER A 108 10.81 -29.77 5.52
C SER A 108 9.95 -28.52 5.77
N GLY A 109 9.10 -28.55 6.79
CA GLY A 109 8.27 -27.40 7.17
C GLY A 109 7.32 -26.98 6.05
N PRO A 110 7.21 -25.68 5.73
CA PRO A 110 6.20 -25.19 4.79
C PRO A 110 6.32 -25.76 3.37
N ALA A 111 7.53 -26.12 2.92
CA ALA A 111 7.76 -26.75 1.62
C ALA A 111 7.19 -28.18 1.51
N THR A 112 6.87 -28.81 2.64
CA THR A 112 6.26 -30.15 2.70
C THR A 112 4.85 -30.14 3.32
N TRP A 113 4.39 -28.98 3.76
CA TRP A 113 3.09 -28.83 4.42
C TRP A 113 1.93 -29.13 3.47
N SER A 114 0.82 -29.62 4.00
CA SER A 114 -0.41 -29.86 3.21
C SER A 114 -1.62 -29.33 3.97
N PRO A 115 -2.54 -28.61 3.28
CA PRO A 115 -3.75 -28.08 3.89
C PRO A 115 -4.67 -29.22 4.30
N ALA A 116 -5.36 -29.05 5.42
CA ALA A 116 -6.50 -29.90 5.76
C ALA A 116 -7.66 -29.68 4.77
N GLY A 117 -8.54 -30.68 4.64
CA GLY A 117 -9.58 -30.69 3.59
C GLY A 117 -10.78 -29.77 3.83
N ASP A 118 -10.90 -29.15 5.01
CA ASP A 118 -11.99 -28.25 5.36
C ASP A 118 -11.49 -27.06 6.21
N VAL A 119 -12.26 -25.97 6.22
CA VAL A 119 -11.89 -24.71 6.87
C VAL A 119 -11.69 -24.86 8.39
N ALA A 120 -12.52 -25.65 9.08
CA ALA A 120 -12.39 -25.82 10.52
C ALA A 120 -11.10 -26.56 10.90
N SER A 121 -10.76 -27.59 10.12
CA SER A 121 -9.51 -28.31 10.25
C SER A 121 -8.30 -27.44 9.89
N LEU A 122 -8.42 -26.57 8.88
CA LEU A 122 -7.39 -25.58 8.53
C LEU A 122 -7.14 -24.60 9.68
N VAL A 123 -8.18 -24.02 10.26
CA VAL A 123 -8.06 -23.11 11.42
C VAL A 123 -7.31 -23.80 12.56
N SER A 124 -7.52 -25.10 12.76
CA SER A 124 -6.79 -25.88 13.77
C SER A 124 -5.30 -26.06 13.43
N GLN A 125 -4.92 -26.15 12.15
CA GLN A 125 -3.51 -26.18 11.73
C GLN A 125 -2.77 -24.85 11.99
N ASN A 126 -3.49 -23.74 12.15
CA ASN A 126 -2.86 -22.44 12.41
C ASN A 126 -2.10 -22.39 13.75
N GLN A 127 -2.46 -23.24 14.71
CA GLN A 127 -1.83 -23.32 16.04
C GLN A 127 -0.31 -23.61 16.01
N PHE A 128 0.23 -24.03 14.87
CA PHE A 128 1.65 -24.33 14.72
C PHE A 128 2.44 -23.25 13.96
N VAL A 129 1.75 -22.22 13.45
CA VAL A 129 2.38 -21.15 12.63
C VAL A 129 2.05 -19.74 13.14
N GLY A 130 1.03 -19.62 13.99
CA GLY A 130 0.59 -18.37 14.57
C GLY A 130 1.67 -17.62 15.36
N ILE A 131 1.55 -16.29 15.40
CA ILE A 131 2.53 -15.41 16.05
C ILE A 131 2.65 -15.70 17.55
N SER A 132 1.53 -16.00 18.23
CA SER A 132 1.51 -16.27 19.67
C SER A 132 2.36 -17.50 20.03
N ASP A 133 2.15 -18.61 19.31
CA ASP A 133 2.86 -19.86 19.58
C ASP A 133 4.35 -19.73 19.27
N ARG A 134 4.70 -19.11 18.14
CA ARG A 134 6.10 -18.78 17.82
C ARG A 134 6.74 -17.89 18.88
N THR A 135 5.99 -16.91 19.43
CA THR A 135 6.51 -16.01 20.47
C THR A 135 6.81 -16.77 21.75
N GLY A 136 5.95 -17.72 22.13
CA GLY A 136 6.18 -18.59 23.29
C GLY A 136 7.42 -19.48 23.15
N GLU A 137 7.74 -19.92 21.93
CA GLU A 137 8.91 -20.78 21.65
C GLU A 137 10.22 -19.99 21.46
N LYS A 138 10.19 -18.91 20.68
CA LYS A 138 11.39 -18.21 20.18
C LYS A 138 11.65 -16.87 20.86
N GLY A 139 10.70 -16.35 21.64
CA GLY A 139 10.78 -15.06 22.29
C GLY A 139 10.32 -13.89 21.42
N GLN A 140 9.93 -12.79 22.08
CA GLN A 140 9.25 -11.66 21.44
C GLN A 140 10.15 -10.87 20.49
N ASP A 141 11.43 -10.70 20.80
CA ASP A 141 12.36 -9.92 19.96
C ASP A 141 12.58 -10.60 18.60
N PHE A 142 12.84 -11.92 18.62
CA PHE A 142 13.04 -12.72 17.42
C PHE A 142 11.78 -12.72 16.54
N VAL A 143 10.62 -13.02 17.11
CA VAL A 143 9.36 -13.07 16.35
C VAL A 143 8.97 -11.67 15.87
N GLY A 144 9.13 -10.65 16.70
CA GLY A 144 8.88 -9.25 16.31
C GLY A 144 9.70 -8.83 15.09
N LEU A 145 10.98 -9.21 15.03
CA LEU A 145 11.84 -8.96 13.86
C LEU A 145 11.46 -9.81 12.63
N GLN A 146 11.06 -11.07 12.80
CA GLN A 146 10.48 -11.85 11.71
C GLN A 146 9.23 -11.20 11.13
N GLU A 147 8.38 -10.65 12.00
CA GLU A 147 7.16 -9.95 11.59
C GLU A 147 7.46 -8.59 10.97
N LEU A 148 8.46 -7.84 11.47
CA LEU A 148 8.96 -6.61 10.82
C LEU A 148 9.37 -6.89 9.36
N LEU A 149 10.19 -7.92 9.13
CA LEU A 149 10.59 -8.33 7.79
C LEU A 149 9.36 -8.77 6.95
N THR A 150 8.49 -9.61 7.51
CA THR A 150 7.26 -10.06 6.84
C THR A 150 6.41 -8.87 6.40
N TYR A 151 6.23 -7.86 7.25
CA TYR A 151 5.43 -6.67 6.94
C TYR A 151 6.11 -5.75 5.94
N GLY A 152 7.44 -5.61 6.00
CA GLY A 152 8.20 -4.95 4.93
C GLY A 152 8.01 -5.63 3.57
N LEU A 153 8.10 -6.96 3.53
CA LEU A 153 7.91 -7.75 2.30
C LEU A 153 6.47 -7.62 1.77
N LYS A 154 5.45 -7.61 2.64
CA LYS A 154 4.06 -7.36 2.25
C LYS A 154 3.87 -6.00 1.59
N GLY A 155 4.41 -4.93 2.19
CA GLY A 155 4.34 -3.59 1.62
C GLY A 155 5.07 -3.49 0.27
N THR A 156 6.25 -4.09 0.18
CA THR A 156 7.04 -4.13 -1.06
C THR A 156 6.34 -4.91 -2.16
N ALA A 157 5.75 -6.07 -1.83
CA ALA A 157 4.98 -6.89 -2.76
C ALA A 157 3.78 -6.13 -3.33
N ALA A 158 3.10 -5.30 -2.53
CA ALA A 158 2.00 -4.48 -3.03
C ALA A 158 2.43 -3.51 -4.14
N TYR A 159 3.60 -2.90 -4.03
CA TYR A 159 4.12 -2.02 -5.08
C TYR A 159 4.62 -2.81 -6.30
N ALA A 160 5.25 -3.96 -6.08
CA ALA A 160 5.69 -4.83 -7.17
C ALA A 160 4.52 -5.36 -7.98
N GLU A 161 3.40 -5.64 -7.32
CA GLU A 161 2.15 -6.04 -7.96
C GLU A 161 1.64 -4.98 -8.93
N HIS A 162 1.54 -3.72 -8.49
CA HIS A 162 1.08 -2.63 -9.36
C HIS A 162 2.00 -2.39 -10.55
N ALA A 163 3.31 -2.53 -10.38
CA ALA A 163 4.25 -2.43 -11.50
C ALA A 163 4.01 -3.55 -12.53
N ALA A 164 3.84 -4.78 -12.05
CA ALA A 164 3.61 -5.95 -12.90
C ALA A 164 2.23 -5.94 -13.60
N ILE A 165 1.18 -5.39 -12.97
CA ILE A 165 -0.13 -5.14 -13.63
C ILE A 165 0.03 -4.25 -14.86
N LEU A 166 0.99 -3.31 -14.84
CA LEU A 166 1.34 -2.46 -15.98
C LEU A 166 2.36 -3.09 -16.94
N GLY A 167 2.78 -4.33 -16.69
CA GLY A 167 3.76 -5.05 -17.49
C GLY A 167 5.22 -4.71 -17.18
N TYR A 168 5.49 -4.04 -16.06
CA TYR A 168 6.84 -3.71 -15.61
C TYR A 168 7.28 -4.72 -14.57
N GLU A 169 8.29 -5.52 -14.93
CA GLU A 169 8.77 -6.63 -14.14
C GLU A 169 10.30 -6.68 -14.14
N ASP A 170 10.90 -7.07 -13.02
CA ASP A 170 12.35 -7.19 -12.87
C ASP A 170 12.72 -8.50 -12.14
N ASP A 171 13.53 -9.32 -12.81
CA ASP A 171 13.94 -10.64 -12.30
C ASP A 171 14.66 -10.55 -10.94
N GLN A 172 15.41 -9.48 -10.69
CA GLN A 172 16.15 -9.31 -9.44
C GLN A 172 15.21 -8.90 -8.30
N ILE A 173 14.19 -8.07 -8.55
CA ILE A 173 13.14 -7.76 -7.58
C ILE A 173 12.40 -9.03 -7.15
N TYR A 174 11.99 -9.88 -8.10
CA TYR A 174 11.35 -11.15 -7.79
C TYR A 174 12.26 -12.07 -6.98
N ALA A 175 13.52 -12.22 -7.42
CA ALA A 175 14.51 -13.02 -6.72
C ALA A 175 14.69 -12.56 -5.26
N ASP A 176 14.85 -11.25 -5.02
CA ASP A 176 15.09 -10.71 -3.69
C ASP A 176 13.86 -10.81 -2.77
N LEU A 177 12.65 -10.60 -3.30
CA LEU A 177 11.41 -10.81 -2.55
C LEU A 177 11.25 -12.28 -2.15
N VAL A 178 11.52 -13.20 -3.08
CA VAL A 178 11.50 -14.64 -2.82
C VAL A 178 12.56 -15.03 -1.79
N ASP A 179 13.77 -14.50 -1.90
CA ASP A 179 14.85 -14.76 -0.93
C ASP A 179 14.47 -14.26 0.47
N GLY A 180 13.83 -13.08 0.57
CA GLY A 180 13.34 -12.57 1.85
C GLY A 180 12.25 -13.45 2.46
N VAL A 181 11.34 -13.98 1.64
CA VAL A 181 10.29 -14.92 2.10
C VAL A 181 10.89 -16.27 2.49
N GLU A 182 11.89 -16.78 1.75
CA GLU A 182 12.58 -18.01 2.11
C GLU A 182 13.35 -17.87 3.42
N PHE A 183 14.00 -16.72 3.64
CA PHE A 183 14.76 -16.45 4.86
C PHE A 183 13.90 -16.53 6.12
N LEU A 184 12.59 -16.24 6.02
CA LEU A 184 11.64 -16.41 7.13
C LEU A 184 11.44 -17.87 7.57
N ASN A 185 11.98 -18.85 6.84
CA ASN A 185 12.03 -20.25 7.26
C ASN A 185 13.25 -20.56 8.16
N ASN A 186 14.22 -19.65 8.26
CA ASN A 186 15.36 -19.80 9.15
C ASN A 186 14.98 -19.50 10.60
N ASN A 187 14.63 -20.55 11.35
CA ASN A 187 14.23 -20.45 12.75
C ASN A 187 15.41 -20.32 13.74
N ASP A 188 16.64 -20.31 13.23
CA ASP A 188 17.87 -20.19 14.03
C ASP A 188 18.63 -18.89 13.70
N ALA A 189 18.01 -17.98 12.95
CA ALA A 189 18.57 -16.67 12.63
C ALA A 189 18.89 -15.85 13.89
N THR A 190 19.95 -15.06 13.82
CA THR A 190 20.29 -14.09 14.84
C THR A 190 19.46 -12.81 14.69
N VAL A 191 19.41 -12.01 15.76
CA VAL A 191 18.78 -10.68 15.76
C VAL A 191 19.44 -9.78 14.70
N GLU A 192 20.76 -9.87 14.57
CA GLU A 192 21.55 -9.12 13.59
C GLU A 192 21.20 -9.52 12.16
N GLU A 193 21.03 -10.82 11.89
CA GLU A 193 20.64 -11.31 10.56
C GLU A 193 19.22 -10.87 10.18
N LEU A 194 18.26 -10.96 11.11
CA LEU A 194 16.88 -10.49 10.90
C LEU A 194 16.82 -8.97 10.67
N THR A 195 17.61 -8.22 11.44
CA THR A 195 17.75 -6.76 11.26
C THR A 195 18.36 -6.44 9.90
N GLY A 196 19.43 -7.14 9.51
CA GLY A 196 20.07 -6.99 8.21
C GLY A 196 19.12 -7.28 7.04
N TRP A 197 18.30 -8.33 7.14
CA TRP A 197 17.27 -8.62 6.14
C TRP A 197 16.15 -7.58 6.10
N SER A 198 15.76 -7.02 7.25
CA SER A 198 14.78 -5.93 7.30
C SER A 198 15.29 -4.68 6.58
N LEU A 199 16.58 -4.34 6.73
CA LEU A 199 17.21 -3.25 5.98
C LEU A 199 17.36 -3.59 4.49
N LYS A 200 17.77 -4.83 4.15
CA LYS A 200 17.79 -5.30 2.76
C LYS A 200 16.41 -5.19 2.10
N CYS A 201 15.34 -5.50 2.82
CA CYS A 201 13.97 -5.31 2.34
C CYS A 201 13.69 -3.84 1.99
N GLY A 202 14.23 -2.89 2.76
CA GLY A 202 14.21 -1.46 2.43
C GLY A 202 14.91 -1.11 1.11
N ASP A 203 16.08 -1.72 0.82
CA ASP A 203 16.76 -1.56 -0.48
C ASP A 203 15.93 -2.12 -1.64
N VAL A 204 15.37 -3.32 -1.47
CA VAL A 204 14.48 -3.94 -2.46
C VAL A 204 13.28 -3.04 -2.72
N ASN A 205 12.64 -2.53 -1.66
CA ASN A 205 11.50 -1.62 -1.78
C ASN A 205 11.85 -0.31 -2.51
N LEU A 206 13.05 0.24 -2.31
CA LEU A 206 13.49 1.39 -3.09
C LEU A 206 13.48 1.12 -4.60
N ARG A 207 14.00 -0.05 -5.01
CA ARG A 207 13.98 -0.49 -6.41
C ARG A 207 12.57 -0.75 -6.92
N VAL A 208 11.70 -1.34 -6.10
CA VAL A 208 10.30 -1.57 -6.46
C VAL A 208 9.55 -0.24 -6.65
N MET A 209 9.69 0.71 -5.73
CA MET A 209 9.04 2.02 -5.88
C MET A 209 9.58 2.77 -7.10
N ALA A 210 10.88 2.64 -7.42
CA ALA A 210 11.45 3.19 -8.65
C ALA A 210 10.85 2.54 -9.91
N LEU A 211 10.66 1.20 -9.91
CA LEU A 211 10.01 0.49 -11.01
C LEU A 211 8.54 0.90 -11.16
N LEU A 212 7.81 1.09 -10.07
CA LEU A 212 6.42 1.54 -10.09
C LEU A 212 6.30 3.01 -10.53
N ASP A 213 7.19 3.89 -10.08
CA ASP A 213 7.29 5.27 -10.56
C ASP A 213 7.54 5.31 -12.08
N GLN A 214 8.47 4.48 -12.58
CA GLN A 214 8.68 4.31 -14.01
C GLN A 214 7.40 3.82 -14.71
N ALA A 215 6.78 2.75 -14.20
CA ALA A 215 5.57 2.18 -14.80
C ALA A 215 4.44 3.21 -14.92
N HIS A 216 4.21 4.01 -13.88
CA HIS A 216 3.23 5.08 -13.90
C HIS A 216 3.62 6.22 -14.86
N THR A 217 4.85 6.68 -14.83
CA THR A 217 5.28 7.85 -15.63
C THR A 217 5.39 7.53 -17.12
N ASP A 218 5.86 6.34 -17.48
CA ASP A 218 5.92 5.86 -18.87
C ASP A 218 4.51 5.61 -19.43
N THR A 219 3.58 5.10 -18.62
CA THR A 219 2.22 4.77 -19.07
C THR A 219 1.28 5.97 -19.07
N TYR A 220 1.35 6.81 -18.05
CA TYR A 220 0.35 7.86 -17.80
C TYR A 220 0.90 9.29 -17.93
N GLY A 221 2.20 9.43 -18.22
CA GLY A 221 2.91 10.69 -18.22
C GLY A 221 3.42 11.09 -16.84
N LYS A 222 4.25 12.13 -16.78
CA LYS A 222 4.76 12.66 -15.52
C LYS A 222 3.67 13.39 -14.75
N GLN A 223 3.67 13.28 -13.43
CA GLN A 223 2.76 14.07 -12.60
C GLN A 223 2.94 15.56 -12.86
N VAL A 224 1.83 16.28 -12.99
CA VAL A 224 1.82 17.74 -13.16
C VAL A 224 0.93 18.41 -12.11
N PRO A 225 1.29 19.62 -11.61
CA PRO A 225 0.44 20.38 -10.71
C PRO A 225 -0.98 20.52 -11.27
N THR A 226 -1.96 20.08 -10.49
CA THR A 226 -3.36 19.99 -10.93
C THR A 226 -4.29 20.38 -9.77
N ALA A 227 -5.19 21.33 -10.04
CA ALA A 227 -6.28 21.66 -9.14
C ALA A 227 -7.42 20.65 -9.36
N VAL A 228 -7.71 19.85 -8.34
CA VAL A 228 -8.67 18.74 -8.42
C VAL A 228 -9.98 19.16 -7.76
N PRO A 229 -11.12 19.12 -8.48
CA PRO A 229 -12.42 19.35 -7.87
C PRO A 229 -12.71 18.33 -6.75
N ILE A 230 -13.26 18.80 -5.64
CA ILE A 230 -13.65 17.95 -4.48
C ILE A 230 -15.13 18.06 -4.12
N THR A 231 -15.93 18.51 -5.08
CA THR A 231 -17.35 18.81 -4.93
C THR A 231 -18.18 18.02 -5.93
N ALA A 232 -19.46 17.79 -5.60
CA ALA A 232 -20.34 17.00 -6.44
C ALA A 232 -20.74 17.73 -7.73
N VAL A 233 -20.91 16.97 -8.81
CA VAL A 233 -21.45 17.39 -10.11
C VAL A 233 -22.67 16.52 -10.39
N GLU A 234 -23.78 17.16 -10.82
CA GLU A 234 -25.03 16.48 -11.14
C GLU A 234 -24.80 15.33 -12.13
N GLY A 235 -25.43 14.18 -11.87
CA GLY A 235 -25.37 13.02 -12.77
C GLY A 235 -25.10 11.68 -12.08
N LYS A 236 -25.13 10.61 -12.89
CA LYS A 236 -24.76 9.25 -12.44
C LYS A 236 -23.30 9.21 -12.11
N ALA A 237 -22.91 8.40 -11.13
CA ALA A 237 -21.54 8.43 -10.64
C ALA A 237 -21.00 7.04 -10.26
N ILE A 238 -19.70 6.84 -10.48
CA ILE A 238 -18.90 5.74 -9.92
C ILE A 238 -17.78 6.33 -9.08
N LEU A 239 -17.54 5.76 -7.90
CA LEU A 239 -16.41 6.08 -7.03
C LEU A 239 -15.35 4.98 -7.11
N VAL A 240 -14.12 5.32 -7.50
CA VAL A 240 -12.99 4.39 -7.51
C VAL A 240 -12.07 4.68 -6.34
N SER A 241 -11.78 3.66 -5.55
CA SER A 241 -10.91 3.73 -4.38
C SER A 241 -9.82 2.66 -4.44
N GLY A 242 -8.72 2.89 -3.75
CA GLY A 242 -7.53 2.03 -3.78
C GLY A 242 -6.36 2.75 -4.44
N HIS A 243 -5.53 2.01 -5.18
CA HIS A 243 -4.29 2.55 -5.78
C HIS A 243 -4.12 2.24 -7.26
N ASP A 244 -4.89 1.29 -7.81
CA ASP A 244 -4.60 0.73 -9.13
C ASP A 244 -5.05 1.65 -10.27
N MET A 245 -4.06 2.23 -10.96
CA MET A 245 -4.30 3.15 -12.07
C MET A 245 -4.76 2.42 -13.34
N LYS A 246 -4.47 1.12 -13.48
CA LYS A 246 -4.88 0.33 -14.64
C LYS A 246 -6.37 0.04 -14.61
N ASP A 247 -6.89 -0.32 -13.45
CA ASP A 247 -8.32 -0.51 -13.22
C ASP A 247 -9.09 0.80 -13.46
N LEU A 248 -8.56 1.95 -13.01
CA LEU A 248 -9.16 3.25 -13.32
C LEU A 248 -9.16 3.53 -14.82
N GLN A 249 -8.04 3.30 -15.52
CA GLN A 249 -7.96 3.47 -16.97
C GLN A 249 -9.02 2.62 -17.69
N LEU A 250 -9.08 1.33 -17.39
CA LEU A 250 -10.04 0.41 -18.02
C LEU A 250 -11.49 0.81 -17.71
N LEU A 251 -11.76 1.30 -16.50
CA LEU A 251 -13.08 1.83 -16.16
C LEU A 251 -13.41 3.09 -16.96
N LEU A 252 -12.47 4.04 -17.10
CA LEU A 252 -12.65 5.26 -17.88
C LEU A 252 -12.97 4.94 -19.34
N GLU A 253 -12.21 4.02 -19.94
CA GLU A 253 -12.43 3.51 -21.30
C GLU A 253 -13.82 2.85 -21.45
N GLN A 254 -14.23 2.02 -20.49
CA GLN A 254 -15.52 1.34 -20.53
C GLN A 254 -16.71 2.26 -20.22
N THR A 255 -16.48 3.43 -19.62
CA THR A 255 -17.54 4.40 -19.23
C THR A 255 -17.66 5.59 -20.18
N GLU A 256 -16.72 5.74 -21.12
CA GLU A 256 -16.72 6.82 -22.10
C GLU A 256 -18.05 6.84 -22.89
N GLY A 257 -18.68 8.01 -22.95
CA GLY A 257 -19.95 8.21 -23.65
C GLY A 257 -21.19 7.62 -22.96
N LYS A 258 -21.09 7.03 -21.76
CA LYS A 258 -22.24 6.43 -21.04
C LYS A 258 -22.98 7.40 -20.12
N GLY A 259 -22.52 8.64 -19.99
CA GLY A 259 -23.13 9.65 -19.10
C GLY A 259 -22.94 9.34 -17.62
N VAL A 260 -21.80 8.76 -17.25
CA VAL A 260 -21.44 8.43 -15.86
C VAL A 260 -20.18 9.20 -15.47
N ASN A 261 -20.27 9.98 -14.40
CA ASN A 261 -19.16 10.71 -13.80
C ASN A 261 -18.29 9.75 -12.97
N ILE A 262 -16.97 9.82 -13.15
CA ILE A 262 -15.99 9.04 -12.37
C ILE A 262 -15.37 9.93 -11.31
N TYR A 263 -15.44 9.49 -10.07
CA TYR A 263 -14.77 10.11 -8.93
C TYR A 263 -13.69 9.20 -8.39
N THR A 264 -12.59 9.79 -7.92
CA THR A 264 -11.59 9.10 -7.13
C THR A 264 -11.90 9.23 -5.64
N HIS A 265 -11.36 8.31 -4.83
CA HIS A 265 -11.39 8.38 -3.37
C HIS A 265 -10.07 7.91 -2.77
N GLY A 266 -9.67 8.55 -1.67
CA GLY A 266 -8.46 8.19 -0.93
C GLY A 266 -7.20 8.28 -1.79
N GLU A 267 -6.45 7.18 -1.88
CA GLU A 267 -5.18 7.13 -2.60
C GLU A 267 -5.32 7.30 -4.13
N MET A 268 -6.53 7.17 -4.69
CA MET A 268 -6.77 7.37 -6.12
C MET A 268 -6.73 8.85 -6.55
N ILE A 269 -6.71 9.82 -5.62
CA ILE A 269 -6.68 11.24 -5.97
C ILE A 269 -5.50 11.60 -6.89
N THR A 270 -4.37 10.91 -6.73
CA THR A 270 -3.16 11.13 -7.52
C THR A 270 -3.38 10.85 -9.02
N ALA A 271 -4.40 10.07 -9.40
CA ALA A 271 -4.77 9.84 -10.80
C ALA A 271 -4.97 11.16 -11.58
N HIS A 272 -5.50 12.18 -10.92
CA HIS A 272 -5.72 13.50 -11.52
C HIS A 272 -4.43 14.26 -11.84
N ALA A 273 -3.28 13.86 -11.28
CA ALA A 273 -1.99 14.46 -11.61
C ALA A 273 -1.40 13.92 -12.92
N TYR A 274 -1.90 12.79 -13.43
CA TYR A 274 -1.37 12.11 -14.60
C TYR A 274 -2.07 12.56 -15.90
N PRO A 275 -1.34 13.13 -16.89
CA PRO A 275 -1.92 13.66 -18.13
C PRO A 275 -2.81 12.67 -18.89
N GLU A 276 -2.41 11.40 -19.01
CA GLU A 276 -3.16 10.41 -19.79
C GLU A 276 -4.44 9.91 -19.10
N LEU A 277 -4.57 10.10 -17.78
CA LEU A 277 -5.79 9.77 -17.04
C LEU A 277 -6.73 10.98 -16.95
N LYS A 278 -6.20 12.18 -16.71
CA LYS A 278 -7.04 13.39 -16.59
C LYS A 278 -7.54 13.94 -17.91
N LYS A 279 -7.15 13.36 -19.05
CA LYS A 279 -7.70 13.72 -20.38
C LYS A 279 -9.16 13.29 -20.58
N TYR A 280 -9.66 12.38 -19.75
CA TYR A 280 -11.05 11.92 -19.81
C TYR A 280 -11.95 12.93 -19.12
N ASP A 281 -12.80 13.63 -19.87
CA ASP A 281 -13.66 14.72 -19.36
C ASP A 281 -14.64 14.25 -18.25
N HIS A 282 -14.98 12.96 -18.21
CA HIS A 282 -15.85 12.37 -17.20
C HIS A 282 -15.10 11.90 -15.94
N LEU A 283 -13.77 12.07 -15.85
CA LEU A 283 -13.04 11.97 -14.59
C LEU A 283 -13.18 13.29 -13.82
N ILE A 284 -14.23 13.41 -13.02
CA ILE A 284 -14.73 14.70 -12.51
C ILE A 284 -13.91 15.27 -11.35
N GLY A 285 -13.48 14.41 -10.41
CA GLY A 285 -12.81 14.91 -9.20
C GLY A 285 -12.57 13.84 -8.16
N ASN A 286 -12.30 14.28 -6.93
CA ASN A 286 -12.09 13.39 -5.79
C ASN A 286 -13.18 13.59 -4.73
N TYR A 287 -13.89 12.52 -4.39
CA TYR A 287 -14.93 12.53 -3.37
C TYR A 287 -14.39 12.08 -2.00
N GLY A 288 -14.81 12.76 -0.94
CA GLY A 288 -14.52 12.35 0.44
C GLY A 288 -13.10 12.69 0.92
N GLY A 289 -12.50 11.78 1.70
CA GLY A 289 -11.20 11.94 2.32
C GLY A 289 -10.39 10.64 2.38
N ALA A 290 -9.72 10.40 3.51
CA ALA A 290 -8.99 9.17 3.75
C ALA A 290 -9.92 7.99 4.10
N TRP A 291 -9.42 6.78 3.84
CA TRP A 291 -10.15 5.52 3.87
C TRP A 291 -10.96 5.25 5.14
N GLN A 292 -10.54 5.74 6.31
CA GLN A 292 -11.23 5.47 7.57
C GLN A 292 -12.61 6.12 7.67
N ARG A 293 -12.92 7.09 6.79
CA ARG A 293 -14.23 7.75 6.71
C ARG A 293 -15.18 7.08 5.72
N GLN A 294 -14.73 6.07 4.99
CA GLN A 294 -15.49 5.49 3.88
C GLN A 294 -16.87 4.98 4.30
N ALA A 295 -17.07 4.45 5.52
CA ALA A 295 -18.38 3.97 5.94
C ALA A 295 -19.47 5.07 5.92
N ILE A 296 -19.08 6.32 6.17
CA ILE A 296 -19.97 7.49 6.09
C ILE A 296 -20.03 7.99 4.65
N GLU A 297 -18.87 8.16 4.02
CA GLU A 297 -18.74 8.77 2.69
C GLU A 297 -19.37 7.88 1.61
N PHE A 298 -19.14 6.58 1.62
CA PHE A 298 -19.73 5.62 0.68
C PHE A 298 -21.25 5.51 0.86
N ALA A 299 -21.74 5.61 2.09
CA ALA A 299 -23.18 5.65 2.36
C ALA A 299 -23.84 6.91 1.78
N GLN A 300 -23.13 8.04 1.75
CA GLN A 300 -23.60 9.31 1.18
C GLN A 300 -23.40 9.41 -0.33
N PHE A 301 -22.42 8.70 -0.90
CA PHE A 301 -22.17 8.70 -2.33
C PHE A 301 -23.32 8.03 -3.09
N PRO A 302 -24.02 8.70 -4.03
CA PRO A 302 -25.25 8.21 -4.64
C PRO A 302 -25.03 7.36 -5.90
N GLY A 303 -23.96 6.55 -5.93
CA GLY A 303 -23.53 5.78 -7.10
C GLY A 303 -22.82 4.47 -6.74
N ALA A 304 -22.27 3.79 -7.74
CA ALA A 304 -21.52 2.55 -7.53
C ALA A 304 -20.11 2.83 -6.99
N ILE A 305 -19.50 1.88 -6.29
CA ILE A 305 -18.17 2.00 -5.68
C ILE A 305 -17.30 0.82 -6.13
N LEU A 306 -16.11 1.08 -6.64
CA LEU A 306 -15.13 0.07 -7.03
C LEU A 306 -13.89 0.16 -6.11
N MET A 307 -13.58 -0.94 -5.44
CA MET A 307 -12.37 -1.09 -4.62
C MET A 307 -11.30 -1.87 -5.39
N THR A 308 -10.23 -1.19 -5.80
CA THR A 308 -9.11 -1.78 -6.55
C THR A 308 -8.04 -2.40 -5.64
N THR A 309 -7.87 -1.83 -4.44
CA THR A 309 -6.92 -2.30 -3.42
C THR A 309 -7.48 -2.04 -2.02
N ASN A 310 -6.66 -2.28 -0.98
CA ASN A 310 -6.93 -1.71 0.34
C ASN A 310 -7.06 -0.18 0.30
N CYS A 311 -7.80 0.45 1.20
CA CYS A 311 -8.41 -0.13 2.41
C CYS A 311 -9.91 -0.30 2.27
N ILE A 312 -10.41 -1.54 2.14
CA ILE A 312 -11.85 -1.83 2.30
C ILE A 312 -12.19 -1.99 3.79
N GLN A 313 -13.26 -1.34 4.23
CA GLN A 313 -13.89 -1.58 5.52
C GLN A 313 -15.18 -2.39 5.34
N GLU A 314 -15.67 -2.99 6.43
CA GLU A 314 -16.96 -3.70 6.44
C GLU A 314 -18.08 -2.88 5.79
N PRO A 315 -18.57 -3.29 4.60
CA PRO A 315 -19.60 -2.55 3.89
C PRO A 315 -20.87 -2.45 4.72
N LYS A 316 -21.48 -1.25 4.74
CA LYS A 316 -22.76 -1.04 5.40
C LYS A 316 -23.91 -1.50 4.52
N VAL A 317 -25.00 -1.89 5.16
CA VAL A 317 -26.26 -2.27 4.49
C VAL A 317 -26.72 -1.21 3.49
N SER A 318 -26.44 0.08 3.74
CA SER A 318 -26.81 1.19 2.85
C SER A 318 -26.07 1.22 1.51
N TYR A 319 -24.97 0.47 1.33
CA TYR A 319 -24.21 0.47 0.09
C TYR A 319 -23.61 -0.90 -0.31
N VAL A 320 -23.83 -1.96 0.47
CA VAL A 320 -23.27 -3.29 0.20
C VAL A 320 -23.67 -3.84 -1.18
N GLU A 321 -24.85 -3.49 -1.69
CA GLU A 321 -25.34 -3.94 -3.01
C GLU A 321 -24.75 -3.17 -4.19
N ARG A 322 -24.05 -2.06 -3.93
CA ARG A 322 -23.47 -1.17 -4.96
C ARG A 322 -21.97 -0.92 -4.77
N ILE A 323 -21.32 -1.70 -3.92
CA ILE A 323 -19.86 -1.78 -3.81
C ILE A 323 -19.38 -3.05 -4.51
N PHE A 324 -18.25 -2.94 -5.19
CA PHE A 324 -17.62 -3.98 -5.96
C PHE A 324 -16.15 -4.06 -5.57
N THR A 325 -15.60 -5.26 -5.63
CA THR A 325 -14.16 -5.50 -5.41
C THR A 325 -13.53 -6.00 -6.70
N THR A 326 -12.22 -5.83 -6.87
CA THR A 326 -11.46 -6.42 -7.97
C THR A 326 -10.01 -6.65 -7.53
N GLY A 327 -9.25 -7.40 -8.32
CA GLY A 327 -7.88 -7.77 -7.99
C GLY A 327 -7.84 -8.60 -6.72
N LEU A 328 -6.93 -8.27 -5.80
CA LEU A 328 -6.77 -9.03 -4.55
C LEU A 328 -7.77 -8.62 -3.46
N VAL A 329 -8.58 -7.58 -3.68
CA VAL A 329 -9.58 -7.12 -2.72
C VAL A 329 -10.76 -8.08 -2.72
N ALA A 330 -11.19 -8.50 -1.54
CA ALA A 330 -12.41 -9.29 -1.41
C ALA A 330 -13.09 -9.06 -0.05
N TRP A 331 -14.40 -9.16 -0.06
CA TRP A 331 -15.23 -9.14 1.14
C TRP A 331 -16.41 -10.10 0.97
N PRO A 332 -16.80 -10.86 2.01
CA PRO A 332 -17.91 -11.80 1.91
C PRO A 332 -19.19 -11.17 1.38
N ASN A 333 -19.77 -11.79 0.35
CA ASN A 333 -21.03 -11.36 -0.29
C ASN A 333 -20.96 -10.02 -1.04
N VAL A 334 -19.76 -9.49 -1.30
CA VAL A 334 -19.57 -8.36 -2.21
C VAL A 334 -19.24 -8.88 -3.59
N THR A 335 -19.90 -8.35 -4.63
CA THR A 335 -19.62 -8.74 -6.01
C THR A 335 -18.17 -8.46 -6.37
N HIS A 336 -17.48 -9.48 -6.90
CA HIS A 336 -16.09 -9.39 -7.33
C HIS A 336 -16.00 -9.33 -8.86
N ILE A 337 -15.25 -8.36 -9.37
CA ILE A 337 -14.91 -8.20 -10.79
C ILE A 337 -13.60 -8.95 -11.05
N GLY A 338 -13.67 -9.99 -11.87
CA GLY A 338 -12.55 -10.90 -12.15
C GLY A 338 -11.46 -10.31 -13.05
N ASP A 339 -10.55 -11.18 -13.46
CA ASP A 339 -9.32 -10.81 -14.19
C ASP A 339 -9.57 -10.26 -15.60
N ASP A 340 -10.74 -10.51 -16.19
CA ASP A 340 -11.15 -9.92 -17.46
C ASP A 340 -11.49 -8.43 -17.35
N LYS A 341 -11.62 -7.92 -16.11
CA LYS A 341 -11.92 -6.53 -15.79
C LYS A 341 -13.16 -6.01 -16.53
N ASP A 342 -14.16 -6.87 -16.69
CA ASP A 342 -15.48 -6.45 -17.19
C ASP A 342 -16.22 -5.65 -16.11
N PHE A 343 -16.18 -4.32 -16.23
CA PHE A 343 -16.84 -3.42 -15.28
C PHE A 343 -18.33 -3.22 -15.58
N THR A 344 -18.93 -3.97 -16.51
CA THR A 344 -20.36 -3.91 -16.80
C THR A 344 -21.24 -3.92 -15.54
N PRO A 345 -21.02 -4.80 -14.53
CA PRO A 345 -21.82 -4.78 -13.30
C PRO A 345 -21.72 -3.46 -12.52
N VAL A 346 -20.53 -2.85 -12.48
CA VAL A 346 -20.30 -1.55 -11.81
C VAL A 346 -21.04 -0.43 -12.53
N ILE A 347 -20.96 -0.44 -13.87
CA ILE A 347 -21.56 0.57 -14.74
C ILE A 347 -23.09 0.50 -14.68
N GLU A 348 -23.65 -0.71 -14.77
CA GLU A 348 -25.10 -0.91 -14.66
C GLU A 348 -25.64 -0.49 -13.29
N SER A 349 -24.91 -0.78 -12.21
CA SER A 349 -25.24 -0.32 -10.86
C SER A 349 -25.26 1.22 -10.76
N ALA A 350 -24.29 1.90 -11.37
CA ALA A 350 -24.25 3.37 -11.40
C ALA A 350 -25.38 3.98 -12.22
N LEU A 351 -25.72 3.39 -13.38
CA LEU A 351 -26.83 3.84 -14.23
C LEU A 351 -28.19 3.67 -13.55
N ALA A 352 -28.36 2.61 -12.76
CA ALA A 352 -29.56 2.34 -11.98
C ALA A 352 -29.67 3.20 -10.70
N SER A 353 -28.57 3.76 -10.21
CA SER A 353 -28.53 4.61 -9.01
C SER A 353 -29.15 5.99 -9.26
N GLU A 354 -29.51 6.72 -8.21
CA GLU A 354 -30.06 8.09 -8.33
C GLU A 354 -29.04 9.05 -8.98
N GLY A 355 -27.77 8.98 -8.55
CA GLY A 355 -26.74 9.95 -8.89
C GLY A 355 -26.82 11.20 -8.02
N PHE A 356 -25.90 12.14 -8.25
CA PHE A 356 -26.00 13.47 -7.62
C PHE A 356 -27.12 14.27 -8.27
N THR A 357 -27.93 14.93 -7.45
CA THR A 357 -29.12 15.69 -7.90
C THR A 357 -28.84 17.16 -8.21
N ALA A 358 -27.64 17.64 -7.89
CA ALA A 358 -27.21 19.00 -8.18
C ALA A 358 -25.68 19.09 -8.25
N THR A 359 -25.18 20.07 -9.00
CA THR A 359 -23.79 20.48 -8.97
C THR A 359 -23.57 21.47 -7.84
N GLU A 360 -22.59 21.18 -6.98
CA GLU A 360 -22.18 22.04 -5.88
C GLU A 360 -21.24 23.16 -6.37
N GLU A 361 -21.07 24.22 -5.56
CA GLU A 361 -20.07 25.25 -5.83
C GLU A 361 -18.67 24.63 -5.80
N GLU A 362 -17.90 24.83 -6.88
CA GLU A 362 -16.61 24.18 -7.04
C GLU A 362 -15.63 24.58 -5.94
N LYS A 363 -15.01 23.55 -5.34
CA LYS A 363 -13.83 23.70 -4.49
C LYS A 363 -12.77 22.75 -5.01
N THR A 364 -11.52 23.20 -4.98
CA THR A 364 -10.40 22.42 -5.48
C THR A 364 -9.32 22.25 -4.42
N ILE A 365 -8.49 21.22 -4.60
CA ILE A 365 -7.23 21.04 -3.88
C ILE A 365 -6.11 20.83 -4.88
N MET A 366 -4.94 21.41 -4.62
CA MET A 366 -3.79 21.31 -5.52
C MET A 366 -2.98 20.05 -5.21
N ILE A 367 -2.71 19.25 -6.24
CA ILE A 367 -1.86 18.03 -6.16
C ILE A 367 -0.85 18.00 -7.30
N GLY A 368 -0.05 16.93 -7.38
CA GLY A 368 0.75 16.60 -8.56
C GLY A 368 2.16 17.18 -8.52
N PHE A 369 2.70 17.34 -7.31
CA PHE A 369 4.07 17.77 -7.07
C PHE A 369 5.00 16.55 -6.93
N GLY A 370 4.92 15.62 -7.90
CA GLY A 370 5.89 14.54 -8.06
C GLY A 370 7.31 15.06 -8.33
N HIS A 371 8.31 14.19 -8.33
CA HIS A 371 9.71 14.63 -8.38
C HIS A 371 10.04 15.47 -9.62
N ASP A 372 9.49 15.16 -10.79
CA ASP A 372 9.71 15.97 -12.01
C ASP A 372 9.16 17.39 -11.88
N ALA A 373 7.98 17.56 -11.28
CA ALA A 373 7.36 18.85 -11.08
C ALA A 373 8.16 19.72 -10.10
N VAL A 374 8.60 19.13 -8.98
CA VAL A 374 9.40 19.83 -7.97
C VAL A 374 10.80 20.16 -8.47
N LEU A 375 11.47 19.19 -9.09
CA LEU A 375 12.83 19.39 -9.62
C LEU A 375 12.84 20.32 -10.85
N GLY A 376 11.75 20.39 -11.61
CA GLY A 376 11.58 21.35 -12.70
C GLY A 376 11.62 22.82 -12.25
N VAL A 377 11.43 23.09 -10.96
CA VAL A 377 11.55 24.43 -10.34
C VAL A 377 12.64 24.49 -9.27
N ALA A 378 13.62 23.56 -9.31
CA ALA A 378 14.67 23.46 -8.31
C ALA A 378 15.45 24.77 -8.11
N ASP A 379 15.77 25.51 -9.18
CA ASP A 379 16.47 26.79 -9.08
C ASP A 379 15.69 27.84 -8.26
N THR A 380 14.36 27.88 -8.41
CA THR A 380 13.49 28.76 -7.63
C THR A 380 13.49 28.35 -6.16
N VAL A 381 13.37 27.05 -5.89
CA VAL A 381 13.38 26.48 -4.53
C VAL A 381 14.72 26.76 -3.84
N VAL A 382 15.84 26.47 -4.52
CA VAL A 382 17.20 26.71 -4.03
C VAL A 382 17.44 28.20 -3.83
N GLY A 383 16.94 29.05 -4.73
CA GLY A 383 16.98 30.50 -4.60
C GLY A 383 16.29 30.98 -3.33
N ALA A 384 15.06 30.51 -3.07
CA ALA A 384 14.29 30.86 -1.87
C ALA A 384 14.97 30.40 -0.57
N ILE A 385 15.63 29.24 -0.58
CA ILE A 385 16.43 28.77 0.56
C ILE A 385 17.64 29.67 0.79
N LYS A 386 18.37 30.02 -0.28
CA LYS A 386 19.58 30.84 -0.19
C LYS A 386 19.28 32.30 0.18
N SER A 387 18.13 32.84 -0.22
CA SER A 387 17.69 34.19 0.19
C SER A 387 17.16 34.23 1.63
N GLY A 388 16.79 33.08 2.21
CA GLY A 388 16.16 32.97 3.51
C GLY A 388 14.65 33.13 3.50
N ASP A 389 14.02 33.22 2.31
CA ASP A 389 12.56 33.29 2.16
C ASP A 389 11.89 31.94 2.46
N LEU A 390 12.58 30.83 2.18
CA LEU A 390 12.18 29.48 2.55
C LEU A 390 13.17 28.93 3.58
N ARG A 391 12.73 28.84 4.83
CA ARG A 391 13.60 28.41 5.94
C ARG A 391 13.70 26.88 6.06
N HIS A 392 12.59 26.16 5.89
CA HIS A 392 12.52 24.74 6.26
C HIS A 392 11.43 23.98 5.50
N PHE A 393 11.63 22.68 5.31
CA PHE A 393 10.64 21.73 4.81
C PHE A 393 10.17 20.79 5.91
N PHE A 394 8.88 20.49 5.90
CA PHE A 394 8.29 19.48 6.76
C PHE A 394 7.63 18.42 5.89
N LEU A 395 8.16 17.21 5.90
CA LEU A 395 7.44 16.06 5.35
C LEU A 395 6.44 15.59 6.40
N VAL A 396 5.17 15.97 6.22
CA VAL A 396 4.05 15.53 7.06
C VAL A 396 3.16 14.65 6.20
N GLY A 397 3.03 13.36 6.53
CA GLY A 397 2.29 12.45 5.64
C GLY A 397 2.42 10.99 6.03
N GLY A 398 2.18 10.10 5.07
CA GLY A 398 2.12 8.65 5.29
C GLY A 398 0.68 8.16 5.44
N CYS A 399 0.43 7.06 6.15
CA CYS A 399 -0.90 6.44 6.15
C CYS A 399 -1.79 6.93 7.30
N ASP A 400 -3.00 7.40 6.97
CA ASP A 400 -4.01 7.80 7.96
C ASP A 400 -4.72 6.59 8.60
N GLY A 401 -5.47 6.83 9.68
CA GLY A 401 -6.27 5.82 10.37
C GLY A 401 -7.32 6.44 11.30
N ALA A 402 -8.14 5.60 11.92
CA ALA A 402 -9.26 6.03 12.79
C ALA A 402 -8.89 6.23 14.27
N LYS A 403 -7.65 5.98 14.68
CA LYS A 403 -7.25 6.11 16.09
C LYS A 403 -7.33 7.57 16.54
N ALA A 404 -7.88 7.80 17.73
CA ALA A 404 -7.89 9.11 18.37
C ALA A 404 -6.45 9.62 18.59
N GLY A 405 -6.26 10.93 18.54
CA GLY A 405 -4.93 11.58 18.64
C GLY A 405 -4.29 11.93 17.29
N ARG A 406 -4.84 11.45 16.16
CA ARG A 406 -4.36 11.83 14.82
C ARG A 406 -4.67 13.28 14.42
N ASN A 407 -5.46 14.01 15.21
CA ASN A 407 -5.55 15.48 15.11
C ASN A 407 -4.19 16.17 15.32
N TYR A 408 -3.23 15.50 15.97
CA TYR A 408 -1.84 15.94 16.04
C TYR A 408 -1.28 16.37 14.67
N TYR A 409 -1.55 15.62 13.58
CA TYR A 409 -1.02 15.96 12.25
C TYR A 409 -1.67 17.20 11.66
N THR A 410 -2.97 17.43 11.92
CA THR A 410 -3.66 18.66 11.54
C THR A 410 -3.09 19.85 12.32
N GLU A 411 -3.03 19.74 13.65
CA GLU A 411 -2.53 20.80 14.54
C GLU A 411 -1.05 21.13 14.27
N MET A 412 -0.24 20.11 13.94
CA MET A 412 1.15 20.29 13.54
C MET A 412 1.23 21.06 12.22
N ALA A 413 0.45 20.68 11.20
CA ALA A 413 0.46 21.36 9.91
C ALA A 413 0.05 22.84 10.03
N GLU A 414 -0.98 23.15 10.82
CA GLU A 414 -1.44 24.52 11.08
C GLU A 414 -0.40 25.39 11.83
N GLN A 415 0.46 24.76 12.64
CA GLN A 415 1.51 25.45 13.39
C GLN A 415 2.82 25.63 12.62
N ILE A 416 2.93 25.05 11.41
CA ILE A 416 4.12 25.23 10.58
C ILE A 416 4.21 26.70 10.14
N PRO A 417 5.34 27.38 10.42
CA PRO A 417 5.49 28.80 10.10
C PRO A 417 5.35 29.12 8.60
N ASP A 418 4.92 30.35 8.29
CA ASP A 418 4.61 30.81 6.94
C ASP A 418 5.82 30.88 5.99
N ASP A 419 7.04 30.86 6.53
CA ASP A 419 8.31 30.77 5.79
C ASP A 419 8.79 29.31 5.60
N CYS A 420 7.89 28.33 5.73
CA CYS A 420 8.19 26.90 5.57
C CYS A 420 7.22 26.23 4.58
N VAL A 421 7.69 25.14 3.96
CA VAL A 421 6.91 24.31 3.02
C VAL A 421 6.60 22.95 3.64
N ILE A 422 5.38 22.47 3.40
CA ILE A 422 4.87 21.16 3.78
C ILE A 422 4.92 20.25 2.55
N LEU A 423 5.72 19.20 2.62
CA LEU A 423 5.64 18.08 1.70
C LEU A 423 4.65 17.06 2.27
N THR A 424 3.76 16.53 1.46
CA THR A 424 2.86 15.45 1.88
C THR A 424 2.76 14.37 0.82
N LEU A 425 2.35 13.19 1.25
CA LEU A 425 2.11 12.03 0.41
C LEU A 425 1.20 11.07 1.17
N ALA A 426 0.60 10.15 0.43
CA ALA A 426 -0.33 9.15 0.94
C ALA A 426 -1.54 9.75 1.69
N CYS A 427 -2.42 8.90 2.19
CA CYS A 427 -3.73 9.30 2.70
C CYS A 427 -3.68 10.13 3.98
N GLY A 428 -2.53 10.20 4.67
CA GLY A 428 -2.26 11.13 5.76
C GLY A 428 -2.49 12.60 5.36
N LYS A 429 -2.32 12.93 4.07
CA LYS A 429 -2.63 14.25 3.50
C LYS A 429 -4.02 14.75 3.87
N TYR A 430 -5.02 13.86 3.98
CA TYR A 430 -6.40 14.23 4.23
C TYR A 430 -6.65 14.81 5.62
N ARG A 431 -5.65 14.82 6.49
CA ARG A 431 -5.70 15.53 7.78
C ARG A 431 -5.63 17.05 7.63
N PHE A 432 -5.07 17.56 6.54
CA PHE A 432 -4.82 18.99 6.37
C PHE A 432 -4.86 19.49 4.92
N ASN A 433 -4.99 18.63 3.90
CA ASN A 433 -4.93 19.04 2.48
C ASN A 433 -6.12 19.88 1.99
N LYS A 434 -7.11 20.13 2.85
CA LYS A 434 -8.24 21.03 2.59
C LYS A 434 -8.09 22.38 3.32
N LEU A 435 -6.94 22.61 3.96
CA LEU A 435 -6.60 23.87 4.60
C LEU A 435 -5.82 24.77 3.64
N GLU A 436 -5.96 26.08 3.83
CA GLU A 436 -5.27 27.09 3.04
C GLU A 436 -3.93 27.45 3.67
N PHE A 437 -2.83 27.12 2.98
CA PHE A 437 -1.48 27.42 3.46
C PHE A 437 -0.81 28.61 2.75
N GLY A 438 -1.35 29.08 1.62
CA GLY A 438 -0.75 30.13 0.80
C GLY A 438 0.50 29.66 0.03
N ASP A 439 1.34 30.61 -0.37
CA ASP A 439 2.56 30.38 -1.14
C ASP A 439 3.76 31.21 -0.62
N ILE A 440 4.96 30.79 -1.00
CA ILE A 440 6.22 31.52 -0.77
C ILE A 440 6.80 31.85 -2.14
N GLY A 441 6.67 33.11 -2.56
CA GLY A 441 7.20 33.57 -3.85
C GLY A 441 6.63 32.81 -5.05
N GLY A 442 5.37 32.39 -4.98
CA GLY A 442 4.70 31.59 -6.00
C GLY A 442 4.87 30.07 -5.85
N ILE A 443 5.63 29.59 -4.87
CA ILE A 443 5.72 28.16 -4.53
C ILE A 443 4.61 27.84 -3.52
N PRO A 444 3.62 26.99 -3.85
CA PRO A 444 2.59 26.60 -2.89
C PRO A 444 3.21 26.00 -1.62
N ARG A 445 2.71 26.41 -0.46
CA ARG A 445 3.25 25.92 0.82
C ARG A 445 2.88 24.47 1.12
N LEU A 446 1.87 23.91 0.46
CA LEU A 446 1.54 22.50 0.53
C LEU A 446 1.81 21.83 -0.82
N LEU A 447 2.76 20.90 -0.83
CA LEU A 447 3.15 20.13 -2.01
C LEU A 447 2.78 18.66 -1.80
N ASP A 448 1.68 18.24 -2.41
CA ASP A 448 1.25 16.84 -2.45
C ASP A 448 2.00 16.06 -3.55
N MET A 449 2.85 15.14 -3.10
CA MET A 449 3.73 14.33 -3.94
C MET A 449 3.04 13.08 -4.50
N GLY A 450 1.83 12.75 -4.06
CA GLY A 450 1.03 11.65 -4.59
C GLY A 450 0.67 10.56 -3.56
N GLN A 451 0.64 9.31 -4.02
CA GLN A 451 0.33 8.11 -3.23
C GLN A 451 1.46 7.77 -2.25
N CYS A 452 1.28 6.73 -1.44
CA CYS A 452 2.35 6.19 -0.60
C CYS A 452 3.61 5.77 -1.38
N ASN A 453 3.47 5.12 -2.54
CA ASN A 453 4.62 4.78 -3.41
C ASN A 453 5.40 6.01 -3.90
N ASP A 454 4.76 7.18 -3.98
CA ASP A 454 5.44 8.43 -4.35
C ASP A 454 6.35 8.96 -3.23
N ALA A 455 6.51 8.21 -2.13
CA ALA A 455 7.68 8.34 -1.24
C ALA A 455 9.00 8.24 -2.01
N TYR A 456 9.04 7.52 -3.14
CA TYR A 456 10.17 7.56 -4.08
C TYR A 456 10.44 8.98 -4.61
N SER A 457 9.39 9.73 -4.98
CA SER A 457 9.53 11.12 -5.41
C SER A 457 10.10 11.99 -4.29
N ALA A 458 9.64 11.81 -3.04
CA ALA A 458 10.17 12.54 -1.88
C ALA A 458 11.66 12.25 -1.64
N ILE A 459 12.06 10.98 -1.71
CA ILE A 459 13.47 10.56 -1.60
C ILE A 459 14.30 11.19 -2.71
N LYS A 460 13.85 11.13 -3.97
CA LYS A 460 14.56 11.68 -5.12
C LYS A 460 14.73 13.20 -5.02
N VAL A 461 13.71 13.93 -4.58
CA VAL A 461 13.79 15.37 -4.32
C VAL A 461 14.80 15.67 -3.22
N ALA A 462 14.73 14.98 -2.08
CA ALA A 462 15.65 15.19 -0.97
C ALA A 462 17.11 14.88 -1.37
N SER A 463 17.36 13.76 -2.04
CA SER A 463 18.70 13.41 -2.54
C SER A 463 19.24 14.45 -3.51
N THR A 464 18.42 14.92 -4.46
CA THR A 464 18.85 15.94 -5.44
C THR A 464 19.16 17.27 -4.76
N LEU A 465 18.34 17.70 -3.79
CA LEU A 465 18.62 18.91 -3.03
C LEU A 465 19.91 18.77 -2.20
N ALA A 466 20.14 17.63 -1.57
CA ALA A 466 21.37 17.36 -0.82
C ALA A 466 22.62 17.47 -1.70
N GLU A 467 22.56 16.95 -2.94
CA GLU A 467 23.63 17.11 -3.93
C GLU A 467 23.86 18.59 -4.28
N VAL A 468 22.80 19.37 -4.51
CA VAL A 468 22.89 20.81 -4.83
C VAL A 468 23.48 21.63 -3.69
N PHE A 469 23.22 21.24 -2.44
CA PHE A 469 23.77 21.89 -1.24
C PHE A 469 25.11 21.29 -0.79
N GLU A 470 25.64 20.30 -1.50
CA GLU A 470 26.88 19.60 -1.16
C GLU A 470 26.88 19.06 0.29
N CYS A 471 25.74 18.52 0.74
CA CYS A 471 25.55 17.99 2.09
C CYS A 471 24.87 16.61 2.09
N GLY A 472 24.74 15.98 3.26
CA GLY A 472 23.92 14.78 3.41
C GLY A 472 22.42 15.10 3.49
N VAL A 473 21.56 14.13 3.17
CA VAL A 473 20.10 14.31 3.30
C VAL A 473 19.69 14.69 4.74
N ASN A 474 20.37 14.14 5.74
CA ASN A 474 20.14 14.48 7.15
C ASN A 474 20.56 15.91 7.53
N ASP A 475 21.35 16.59 6.70
CA ASP A 475 21.81 17.97 6.92
C ASP A 475 20.91 18.99 6.21
N LEU A 476 19.95 18.54 5.40
CA LEU A 476 18.95 19.41 4.80
C LEU A 476 18.05 20.05 5.86
N PRO A 477 17.50 21.24 5.60
CA PRO A 477 16.47 21.82 6.45
C PRO A 477 15.13 21.08 6.24
N LEU A 478 15.09 19.80 6.61
CA LEU A 478 13.97 18.89 6.41
C LEU A 478 13.66 18.17 7.73
N SER A 479 12.41 18.27 8.17
CA SER A 479 11.87 17.49 9.30
C SER A 479 10.89 16.43 8.77
N MET A 480 11.02 15.18 9.21
CA MET A 480 10.10 14.10 8.83
C MET A 480 9.15 13.73 9.98
N ILE A 481 7.86 13.93 9.76
CA ILE A 481 6.76 13.65 10.68
C ILE A 481 5.81 12.67 9.98
N LEU A 482 6.06 11.38 10.18
CA LEU A 482 5.41 10.31 9.45
C LEU A 482 4.31 9.65 10.28
N SER A 483 3.13 9.61 9.69
CA SER A 483 2.03 8.76 10.10
C SER A 483 2.15 7.39 9.43
N TRP A 484 1.86 6.32 10.15
CA TRP A 484 1.76 4.99 9.56
C TRP A 484 0.47 4.30 9.99
N TYR A 485 0.08 3.28 9.22
CA TYR A 485 -1.08 2.46 9.55
C TYR A 485 -0.85 1.00 9.18
N GLU A 486 -0.50 0.72 7.93
CA GLU A 486 -0.35 -0.63 7.40
C GLU A 486 1.04 -0.86 6.77
N GLN A 487 1.19 -1.96 6.04
CA GLN A 487 2.47 -2.56 5.71
C GLN A 487 3.22 -1.83 4.59
N LYS A 488 2.53 -1.13 3.69
CA LYS A 488 3.19 -0.24 2.72
C LYS A 488 3.99 0.86 3.42
N ALA A 489 3.45 1.43 4.50
CA ALA A 489 4.20 2.39 5.33
C ALA A 489 5.40 1.75 6.06
N VAL A 490 5.34 0.47 6.42
CA VAL A 490 6.48 -0.26 7.01
C VAL A 490 7.60 -0.43 5.97
N ALA A 491 7.27 -0.81 4.73
CA ALA A 491 8.25 -0.92 3.65
C ALA A 491 8.95 0.43 3.35
N ILE A 492 8.20 1.53 3.34
CA ILE A 492 8.76 2.88 3.20
C ILE A 492 9.68 3.22 4.39
N LEU A 493 9.26 2.93 5.62
CA LEU A 493 10.10 3.18 6.80
C LEU A 493 11.43 2.41 6.71
N LEU A 494 11.39 1.12 6.37
CA LEU A 494 12.60 0.31 6.17
C LEU A 494 13.49 0.87 5.06
N THR A 495 12.88 1.42 4.00
CA THR A 495 13.62 2.12 2.93
C THR A 495 14.37 3.33 3.47
N LEU A 496 13.69 4.19 4.24
CA LEU A 496 14.31 5.38 4.83
C LEU A 496 15.43 5.02 5.81
N LEU A 497 15.22 3.99 6.64
CA LEU A 497 16.23 3.49 7.57
C LEU A 497 17.44 2.91 6.83
N ASN A 498 17.22 2.14 5.76
CA ASN A 498 18.29 1.61 4.91
C ASN A 498 19.11 2.73 4.23
N LEU A 499 18.46 3.83 3.83
CA LEU A 499 19.12 5.03 3.31
C LEU A 499 19.85 5.84 4.39
N GLY A 500 19.80 5.42 5.66
CA GLY A 500 20.45 6.11 6.78
C GLY A 500 19.77 7.42 7.17
N ILE A 501 18.49 7.59 6.86
CA ILE A 501 17.69 8.74 7.27
C ILE A 501 17.44 8.68 8.78
N LYS A 502 17.65 9.81 9.45
CA LYS A 502 17.56 9.94 10.91
C LYS A 502 16.47 10.92 11.32
N ASP A 503 16.19 10.97 12.63
CA ASP A 503 15.27 11.92 13.26
C ASP A 503 13.81 11.88 12.74
N ILE A 504 13.41 10.72 12.22
CA ILE A 504 12.02 10.44 11.81
C ILE A 504 11.13 10.37 13.05
N ARG A 505 10.11 11.23 13.10
CA ARG A 505 9.04 11.14 14.10
C ARG A 505 7.92 10.27 13.55
N LEU A 506 7.82 9.04 14.04
CA LEU A 506 6.83 8.06 13.61
C LEU A 506 5.65 7.98 14.59
N GLY A 507 4.42 8.00 14.10
CA GLY A 507 3.24 7.93 14.97
C GLY A 507 1.92 7.51 14.30
N PRO A 508 0.79 7.60 15.03
CA PRO A 508 0.66 8.19 16.37
C PRO A 508 1.12 7.27 17.52
N SER A 509 1.46 6.01 17.23
CA SER A 509 2.21 5.13 18.14
C SER A 509 3.26 4.35 17.37
N LEU A 510 4.29 3.85 18.05
CA LEU A 510 5.26 2.95 17.45
C LEU A 510 4.63 1.57 17.14
N PRO A 511 5.18 0.82 16.16
CA PRO A 511 4.71 -0.52 15.86
C PRO A 511 4.92 -1.51 17.00
N ALA A 512 3.88 -2.23 17.40
CA ALA A 512 3.94 -3.17 18.52
C ALA A 512 4.76 -4.44 18.25
N PHE A 513 5.08 -4.72 16.99
CA PHE A 513 5.99 -5.79 16.60
C PHE A 513 7.48 -5.41 16.74
N VAL A 514 7.79 -4.16 17.13
CA VAL A 514 9.16 -3.75 17.46
C VAL A 514 9.26 -3.55 18.97
N THR A 515 10.04 -4.41 19.63
CA THR A 515 10.23 -4.39 21.08
C THR A 515 11.23 -3.30 21.49
N GLU A 516 11.23 -2.91 22.77
CA GLU A 516 12.17 -1.93 23.30
C GLU A 516 13.65 -2.33 23.11
N PRO A 517 14.07 -3.61 23.28
CA PRO A 517 15.43 -4.02 22.95
C PRO A 517 15.78 -3.91 21.45
N VAL A 518 14.81 -4.05 20.55
CA VAL A 518 15.03 -3.90 19.10
C VAL A 518 15.07 -2.41 18.69
N LEU A 519 14.36 -1.55 19.41
CA LEU A 519 14.36 -0.10 19.17
C LEU A 519 15.67 0.59 19.57
N ASN A 520 16.37 0.07 20.59
CA ASN A 520 17.58 0.64 21.18
C ASN A 520 18.85 -0.02 20.63
#